data_AF-A0AAR2K9N7-F1
#
_entry.id   AF-A0AAR2K9N7-F1
#
_cell.length_a   1.000
_cell.length_b   1.000
_cell.length_c   1.000
_cell.angle_alpha   90.00
_cell.angle_beta   90.00
_cell.angle_gamma   90.00
#
_symmetry.space_group_name_H-M   'P 1'
#
loop_
_entity.id
_entity.type
_entity.pdbx_description
1 polymer ?
#
loop_
_entity_poly.entity_id
_entity_poly.type
_entity_poly.pdbx_seq_one_letter_code
_entity_poly.pdbx_strand_id
1 'polypeptide(L)'
;KNVPKYCNECSCHLLLSMWSVWCVFVPSACGSMCFVMIMMMLQAELPNRAFAGRGLCHIFPSCVSDFNECVTNTHTCLSNERCVNTVGAFVCERQISCSSGYQLRNGVCEDIDECVLRSHNCAPGLQCQNTLGSFHCSPKQQRCLTGFTQDPHGNCIDVDECSVLSEPCTLGFNCINTVGSYTCQRKIMTCSRGYHSSPDGARCVDVDECVMGTHRCGEGQVCHNTPGSFRCDCQTGYQYDSSRRTCVDVNECWRFPGRLCAQSCENTPGSYQCSCTTGFSLAFDGKNCEDLNECDSNPCSQECANIYGSYQCYCRLGYYLKEDGHTCEDIDECSQSIGNLCAFQCVNVPGSYQCACPPEGYSMSPNGRTCRDIDECATGVHNCSATQTCYNIQGSFRCLSFTCPENYRKVSDTRCERTSCPSFQNCQNMPLRITYYQLSFQTNIVIPAQIFRIGPSPVYSGDNIIISIPRGNEEGYFSTRRLNSFTGAVYLQRQIHGPRDFFIDVEMKLLRQGTFTTFLARIYVFITAHSM
;
A
#
# COMPACT_ATOMS: atom_id res chain seq x y z
N LYS A 1 27.25 40.52 -35.10
CA LYS A 1 27.29 42.01 -35.14
C LYS A 1 27.94 42.48 -33.84
N ASN A 2 28.97 43.32 -33.95
CA ASN A 2 29.46 44.41 -33.09
C ASN A 2 29.07 44.36 -31.58
N VAL A 3 29.95 44.38 -30.55
CA VAL A 3 31.15 45.23 -30.28
C VAL A 3 30.76 46.73 -30.24
N PRO A 4 31.22 47.63 -29.34
CA PRO A 4 32.37 47.65 -28.40
C PRO A 4 31.90 47.72 -26.91
N LYS A 5 32.65 48.02 -25.82
CA LYS A 5 34.09 48.24 -25.42
C LYS A 5 34.14 47.90 -23.90
N TYR A 6 35.14 48.11 -23.03
CA TYR A 6 36.48 48.77 -23.00
C TYR A 6 37.54 47.71 -22.59
N CYS A 7 38.88 47.84 -22.57
CA CYS A 7 39.86 48.93 -22.35
C CYS A 7 40.01 49.38 -20.86
N ASN A 8 41.19 49.49 -20.24
CA ASN A 8 42.61 49.20 -20.51
C ASN A 8 43.24 48.89 -19.12
N GLU A 9 44.45 48.36 -18.87
CA GLU A 9 45.67 47.97 -19.62
C GLU A 9 46.48 46.98 -18.71
N CYS A 10 47.70 46.47 -18.96
CA CYS A 10 48.70 46.68 -20.02
C CYS A 10 49.35 45.34 -20.45
N SER A 11 50.67 45.30 -20.71
CA SER A 11 51.36 44.20 -21.41
C SER A 11 52.70 43.77 -20.80
N CYS A 12 53.06 42.49 -21.02
CA CYS A 12 54.40 42.09 -21.47
C CYS A 12 54.28 40.84 -22.34
N HIS A 13 55.03 40.78 -23.45
CA HIS A 13 54.89 39.77 -24.51
C HIS A 13 56.23 39.07 -24.78
N LEU A 14 56.19 37.85 -25.32
CA LEU A 14 57.37 37.07 -25.68
C LEU A 14 57.33 36.60 -27.15
N LEU A 15 58.52 36.38 -27.71
CA LEU A 15 58.85 35.57 -28.91
C LEU A 15 58.45 36.08 -30.33
N LEU A 16 59.49 36.56 -31.03
CA LEU A 16 60.02 36.01 -32.30
C LEU A 16 59.10 35.74 -33.52
N SER A 17 59.36 36.47 -34.61
CA SER A 17 59.74 35.89 -35.91
C SER A 17 60.47 36.91 -36.82
N MET A 18 61.23 36.44 -37.80
CA MET A 18 62.09 37.24 -38.71
C MET A 18 61.34 37.78 -39.94
N TRP A 19 61.98 38.66 -40.75
CA TRP A 19 62.28 38.39 -42.18
C TRP A 19 63.21 39.46 -42.83
N SER A 20 64.23 38.99 -43.57
CA SER A 20 64.87 39.54 -44.79
C SER A 20 65.30 41.05 -44.92
N VAL A 21 66.61 41.39 -45.07
CA VAL A 21 67.40 41.58 -46.35
C VAL A 21 67.42 43.06 -46.84
N TRP A 22 68.51 43.72 -47.28
CA TRP A 22 69.96 43.38 -47.47
C TRP A 22 70.86 44.65 -47.51
N CYS A 23 72.20 44.47 -47.40
CA CYS A 23 73.29 45.42 -47.69
C CYS A 23 73.39 46.70 -46.81
N VAL A 24 74.55 47.32 -46.55
CA VAL A 24 75.85 47.34 -47.26
C VAL A 24 77.05 46.92 -46.35
N PHE A 25 78.20 46.65 -46.99
CA PHE A 25 79.54 46.34 -46.46
C PHE A 25 80.04 47.31 -45.34
N VAL A 26 80.90 46.98 -44.34
CA VAL A 26 82.11 46.10 -44.24
C VAL A 26 83.36 46.75 -44.90
N PRO A 27 84.63 46.69 -44.39
CA PRO A 27 85.21 45.89 -43.30
C PRO A 27 86.13 46.65 -42.26
N SER A 28 86.78 45.84 -41.40
CA SER A 28 88.21 45.89 -40.97
C SER A 28 88.79 46.93 -39.99
N ALA A 29 89.12 46.39 -38.81
CA ALA A 29 90.48 46.28 -38.24
C ALA A 29 91.18 47.46 -37.53
N CYS A 30 92.13 47.08 -36.67
CA CYS A 30 92.84 47.86 -35.63
C CYS A 30 91.99 48.24 -34.41
N GLY A 31 92.48 48.15 -33.16
CA GLY A 31 93.74 47.54 -32.71
C GLY A 31 94.21 48.10 -31.35
N SER A 32 94.58 47.23 -30.41
CA SER A 32 95.01 47.60 -29.03
C SER A 32 93.87 48.22 -28.18
N MET A 33 93.95 48.34 -26.85
CA MET A 33 95.05 48.07 -25.92
C MET A 33 94.63 47.13 -24.77
N CYS A 34 95.63 46.38 -24.32
CA CYS A 34 95.89 45.95 -22.94
C CYS A 34 95.33 46.93 -21.88
N PHE A 35 94.75 46.47 -20.76
CA PHE A 35 95.45 45.83 -19.62
C PHE A 35 96.70 46.59 -19.15
N VAL A 36 96.66 47.08 -17.89
CA VAL A 36 97.69 46.85 -16.86
C VAL A 36 97.22 47.49 -15.54
N MET A 37 97.34 46.77 -14.43
CA MET A 37 97.15 47.32 -13.08
C MET A 37 98.35 48.18 -12.69
N ILE A 38 98.10 49.28 -11.99
CA ILE A 38 99.15 49.96 -11.22
C ILE A 38 99.42 49.15 -9.94
N MET A 39 100.53 48.42 -9.92
CA MET A 39 101.42 48.40 -8.76
C MET A 39 102.82 47.96 -9.18
N MET A 40 103.83 48.65 -8.66
CA MET A 40 105.22 48.54 -9.11
C MET A 40 106.06 47.68 -8.16
N MET A 41 106.85 46.77 -8.76
CA MET A 41 108.20 46.38 -8.30
C MET A 41 108.31 45.52 -6.99
N LEU A 42 109.39 44.76 -6.76
CA LEU A 42 110.61 44.54 -7.56
C LEU A 42 111.07 43.06 -7.57
N GLN A 43 111.85 42.75 -8.61
CA GLN A 43 112.62 41.54 -8.92
C GLN A 43 113.38 40.89 -7.75
N ALA A 44 113.66 39.58 -7.89
CA ALA A 44 114.69 38.88 -7.11
C ALA A 44 115.44 37.75 -7.85
N GLU A 45 115.84 37.93 -9.12
CA GLU A 45 117.02 37.18 -9.61
C GLU A 45 117.84 37.89 -10.70
N LEU A 46 118.99 38.43 -10.27
CA LEU A 46 120.15 38.78 -11.10
C LEU A 46 121.39 38.71 -10.19
N PRO A 47 122.19 37.63 -10.20
CA PRO A 47 123.40 37.55 -9.40
C PRO A 47 124.58 38.14 -10.18
N ASN A 48 124.94 39.39 -9.87
CA ASN A 48 126.34 39.78 -9.90
C ASN A 48 126.63 40.82 -8.81
N ARG A 49 127.80 40.72 -8.18
CA ARG A 49 128.09 41.37 -6.89
C ARG A 49 128.43 42.84 -7.05
N ALA A 50 127.59 43.68 -6.43
CA ALA A 50 127.90 44.69 -5.41
C ALA A 50 129.14 45.63 -5.53
N PHE A 51 128.97 46.79 -4.88
CA PHE A 51 129.95 47.85 -4.57
C PHE A 51 130.34 48.85 -5.67
N ALA A 52 129.66 50.01 -5.56
CA ALA A 52 130.24 51.35 -5.39
C ALA A 52 131.36 51.86 -6.33
N GLY A 53 131.17 53.08 -6.83
CA GLY A 53 132.27 53.87 -7.38
C GLY A 53 131.88 54.64 -8.64
N ARG A 54 131.97 55.98 -8.57
CA ARG A 54 131.80 56.86 -9.73
C ARG A 54 132.95 56.67 -10.72
N GLY A 55 132.61 56.47 -12.00
CA GLY A 55 133.05 57.40 -13.04
C GLY A 55 134.28 57.09 -13.89
N LEU A 56 134.10 57.40 -15.19
CA LEU A 56 135.07 58.00 -16.12
C LEU A 56 136.21 57.15 -16.73
N CYS A 57 136.03 56.93 -18.04
CA CYS A 57 136.99 57.19 -19.12
C CYS A 57 138.25 56.30 -19.34
N HIS A 58 138.25 55.67 -20.51
CA HIS A 58 139.32 55.68 -21.53
C HIS A 58 140.78 55.40 -21.10
N ILE A 59 141.19 54.15 -21.37
CA ILE A 59 142.27 53.79 -22.33
C ILE A 59 143.32 54.89 -22.62
N PHE A 60 144.55 54.67 -22.13
CA PHE A 60 145.91 54.85 -22.73
C PHE A 60 146.20 55.95 -23.79
N PRO A 61 147.46 56.48 -23.89
CA PRO A 61 148.73 55.93 -23.37
C PRO A 61 149.51 56.91 -22.45
N SER A 62 150.68 56.61 -21.83
CA SER A 62 151.81 55.77 -22.28
C SER A 62 152.73 55.26 -21.15
N CYS A 63 153.37 54.11 -21.39
CA CYS A 63 154.69 53.67 -20.90
C CYS A 63 155.11 53.84 -19.41
N VAL A 64 155.04 52.74 -18.65
CA VAL A 64 156.23 52.02 -18.12
C VAL A 64 155.95 50.51 -18.27
N SER A 65 156.98 49.68 -18.52
CA SER A 65 156.83 48.22 -18.55
C SER A 65 156.94 47.63 -17.14
N ASP A 66 155.88 46.97 -16.70
CA ASP A 66 155.78 46.26 -15.42
C ASP A 66 156.62 44.95 -15.38
N PHE A 67 156.99 44.49 -14.17
CA PHE A 67 157.83 43.31 -13.95
C PHE A 67 157.05 42.22 -13.19
N ASN A 68 156.81 41.07 -13.83
CA ASN A 68 155.82 40.11 -13.34
C ASN A 68 156.39 39.08 -12.34
N GLU A 69 156.21 39.30 -11.03
CA GLU A 69 156.76 38.41 -10.00
C GLU A 69 156.10 37.02 -9.96
N CYS A 70 154.86 36.90 -10.45
CA CYS A 70 154.18 35.60 -10.58
C CYS A 70 154.80 34.69 -11.66
N VAL A 71 155.65 35.21 -12.56
CA VAL A 71 156.35 34.44 -13.60
C VAL A 71 157.82 34.21 -13.25
N THR A 72 158.48 35.17 -12.58
CA THR A 72 159.85 34.99 -12.07
C THR A 72 159.91 34.15 -10.78
N ASN A 73 158.76 33.77 -10.22
CA ASN A 73 158.62 32.98 -9.00
C ASN A 73 159.29 33.64 -7.78
N THR A 74 159.20 34.97 -7.71
CA THR A 74 159.74 35.83 -6.64
C THR A 74 158.65 36.32 -5.67
N HIS A 75 157.48 35.69 -5.68
CA HIS A 75 156.33 36.03 -4.86
C HIS A 75 156.29 35.25 -3.53
N THR A 76 155.55 35.77 -2.55
CA THR A 76 155.41 35.18 -1.20
C THR A 76 154.03 34.57 -0.92
N CYS A 77 153.17 34.39 -1.93
CA CYS A 77 151.86 33.72 -1.78
C CYS A 77 151.98 32.32 -1.16
N LEU A 78 151.01 31.96 -0.30
CA LEU A 78 150.97 30.63 0.34
C LEU A 78 150.56 29.54 -0.66
N SER A 79 150.91 28.29 -0.37
CA SER A 79 150.71 27.14 -1.29
C SER A 79 149.24 26.76 -1.55
N ASN A 80 148.30 27.44 -0.92
CA ASN A 80 146.85 27.33 -1.11
C ASN A 80 146.21 28.61 -1.68
N GLU A 81 147.03 29.56 -2.16
CA GLU A 81 146.60 30.85 -2.72
C GLU A 81 147.19 31.06 -4.12
N ARG A 82 146.40 31.60 -5.05
CA ARG A 82 146.83 31.84 -6.43
C ARG A 82 147.47 33.23 -6.57
N CYS A 83 148.75 33.28 -6.98
CA CYS A 83 149.42 34.52 -7.38
C CYS A 83 148.73 35.15 -8.60
N VAL A 84 148.44 36.45 -8.51
CA VAL A 84 147.93 37.29 -9.60
C VAL A 84 148.78 38.56 -9.66
N ASN A 85 149.37 38.82 -10.83
CA ASN A 85 150.20 40.00 -11.05
C ASN A 85 149.34 41.25 -11.21
N THR A 86 149.79 42.36 -10.65
CA THR A 86 149.19 43.70 -10.75
C THR A 86 150.29 44.70 -11.11
N VAL A 87 149.95 45.88 -11.61
CA VAL A 87 150.98 46.82 -12.13
C VAL A 87 151.83 47.36 -10.97
N GLY A 88 153.05 46.84 -10.82
CA GLY A 88 154.01 47.15 -9.77
C GLY A 88 153.97 46.27 -8.51
N ALA A 89 153.19 45.17 -8.47
CA ALA A 89 153.11 44.24 -7.33
C ALA A 89 152.32 42.93 -7.63
N PHE A 90 152.27 41.97 -6.70
CA PHE A 90 151.43 40.77 -6.79
C PHE A 90 150.42 40.64 -5.62
N VAL A 91 149.34 39.88 -5.85
CA VAL A 91 148.24 39.60 -4.88
C VAL A 91 147.89 38.09 -4.90
N CYS A 92 147.29 37.56 -3.83
CA CYS A 92 147.01 36.13 -3.63
C CYS A 92 145.53 35.86 -3.23
N GLU A 93 144.84 34.87 -3.83
CA GLU A 93 143.39 34.56 -3.56
C GLU A 93 143.05 33.05 -3.43
N ARG A 94 141.85 32.71 -2.88
CA ARG A 94 141.32 31.35 -2.60
C ARG A 94 139.89 31.08 -3.14
N GLN A 95 139.53 29.81 -3.37
CA GLN A 95 138.21 29.36 -3.89
C GLN A 95 137.53 28.26 -3.02
N ILE A 96 136.21 28.04 -3.23
CA ILE A 96 135.32 27.05 -2.55
C ILE A 96 134.27 26.52 -3.57
N SER A 97 133.70 25.32 -3.37
CA SER A 97 132.64 24.72 -4.23
C SER A 97 131.61 23.86 -3.44
N CYS A 98 130.47 23.52 -4.04
CA CYS A 98 129.31 22.82 -3.41
C CYS A 98 129.00 21.44 -4.02
N SER A 99 128.24 20.63 -3.30
CA SER A 99 127.71 19.32 -3.71
C SER A 99 126.52 19.41 -4.67
N SER A 100 126.29 18.36 -5.47
CA SER A 100 125.09 18.20 -6.30
C SER A 100 123.79 18.19 -5.47
N GLY A 101 122.71 18.72 -6.04
CA GLY A 101 121.44 18.96 -5.34
C GLY A 101 121.36 20.32 -4.64
N TYR A 102 122.51 21.01 -4.47
CA TYR A 102 122.59 22.30 -3.78
C TYR A 102 123.22 23.39 -4.67
N GLN A 103 122.76 24.62 -4.52
CA GLN A 103 123.26 25.81 -5.22
C GLN A 103 124.03 26.74 -4.28
N LEU A 104 125.13 27.34 -4.76
CA LEU A 104 125.97 28.24 -3.97
C LEU A 104 125.36 29.66 -3.93
N ARG A 105 124.63 29.99 -2.86
CA ARG A 105 124.13 31.35 -2.58
C ARG A 105 124.92 31.98 -1.43
N ASN A 106 125.42 33.20 -1.64
CA ASN A 106 126.17 34.00 -0.66
C ASN A 106 127.37 33.32 0.06
N GLY A 107 127.89 32.19 -0.46
CA GLY A 107 129.00 31.44 0.16
C GLY A 107 128.55 30.20 0.94
N VAL A 108 127.26 29.88 0.94
CA VAL A 108 126.67 28.67 1.56
C VAL A 108 125.95 27.87 0.47
N CYS A 109 125.87 26.55 0.63
CA CYS A 109 125.13 25.68 -0.29
C CYS A 109 123.68 25.55 0.18
N GLU A 110 122.72 26.11 -0.58
CA GLU A 110 121.28 26.05 -0.31
C GLU A 110 120.60 24.98 -1.20
N ASP A 111 119.52 24.38 -0.70
CA ASP A 111 118.78 23.30 -1.37
C ASP A 111 118.05 23.78 -2.65
N ILE A 112 117.72 22.85 -3.56
CA ILE A 112 117.06 23.16 -4.84
C ILE A 112 115.64 22.56 -4.85
N ASP A 113 114.62 23.39 -4.60
CA ASP A 113 113.21 22.94 -4.58
C ASP A 113 112.67 22.67 -5.99
N GLU A 114 112.62 21.40 -6.40
CA GLU A 114 112.15 21.03 -7.74
C GLU A 114 110.63 21.12 -7.91
N CYS A 115 109.87 21.18 -6.81
CA CYS A 115 108.42 21.37 -6.84
C CYS A 115 108.05 22.83 -7.19
N VAL A 116 108.80 23.81 -6.68
CA VAL A 116 108.67 25.24 -7.03
C VAL A 116 109.24 25.50 -8.42
N LEU A 117 110.43 24.96 -8.72
CA LEU A 117 111.11 25.16 -10.01
C LEU A 117 110.48 24.36 -11.17
N ARG A 118 109.55 23.43 -10.88
CA ARG A 118 108.90 22.53 -11.85
C ARG A 118 109.87 21.65 -12.66
N SER A 119 111.03 21.35 -12.08
CA SER A 119 111.97 20.33 -12.59
C SER A 119 111.55 18.90 -12.19
N HIS A 120 110.51 18.74 -11.35
CA HIS A 120 109.97 17.46 -10.95
C HIS A 120 109.28 16.68 -12.10
N ASN A 121 109.31 15.34 -12.04
CA ASN A 121 108.73 14.46 -13.07
C ASN A 121 107.48 13.68 -12.60
N CYS A 122 106.83 14.10 -11.52
CA CYS A 122 105.59 13.50 -11.00
C CYS A 122 104.50 13.28 -12.08
N ALA A 123 103.91 12.09 -12.08
CA ALA A 123 102.86 11.70 -13.04
C ALA A 123 101.53 12.48 -12.83
N PRO A 124 100.71 12.68 -13.89
CA PRO A 124 99.41 13.33 -13.78
C PRO A 124 98.50 12.63 -12.76
N GLY A 125 97.97 13.40 -11.80
CA GLY A 125 97.16 12.90 -10.68
C GLY A 125 97.91 12.76 -9.36
N LEU A 126 99.24 12.94 -9.35
CA LEU A 126 100.06 13.04 -8.14
C LEU A 126 100.49 14.49 -7.87
N GLN A 127 100.64 14.85 -6.60
CA GLN A 127 101.12 16.14 -6.10
C GLN A 127 102.58 16.01 -5.66
N CYS A 128 103.43 16.97 -6.04
CA CYS A 128 104.85 17.05 -5.66
C CYS A 128 105.03 17.50 -4.20
N GLN A 129 106.06 16.97 -3.52
CA GLN A 129 106.59 17.46 -2.25
C GLN A 129 108.13 17.44 -2.26
N ASN A 130 108.75 18.57 -1.93
CA ASN A 130 110.21 18.73 -1.90
C ASN A 130 110.82 18.08 -0.64
N THR A 131 112.07 17.62 -0.74
CA THR A 131 112.90 17.12 0.37
C THR A 131 114.37 17.55 0.16
N LEU A 132 115.19 17.55 1.21
CA LEU A 132 116.56 18.05 1.11
C LEU A 132 117.39 17.23 0.10
N GLY A 133 117.68 17.84 -1.06
CA GLY A 133 118.41 17.27 -2.19
C GLY A 133 117.60 16.47 -3.23
N SER A 134 116.26 16.42 -3.16
CA SER A 134 115.38 15.69 -4.10
C SER A 134 113.88 15.91 -3.82
N PHE A 135 112.97 15.61 -4.77
CA PHE A 135 111.51 15.60 -4.56
C PHE A 135 110.86 14.20 -4.49
N HIS A 136 109.58 14.12 -4.09
CA HIS A 136 108.70 12.94 -4.23
C HIS A 136 107.23 13.32 -4.56
N CYS A 137 106.33 12.32 -4.76
CA CYS A 137 104.98 12.54 -5.31
C CYS A 137 103.86 11.69 -4.62
N SER A 138 102.64 12.22 -4.40
CA SER A 138 101.53 11.53 -3.69
C SER A 138 100.08 11.81 -4.19
N PRO A 139 99.06 10.95 -3.93
CA PRO A 139 97.68 11.08 -4.49
C PRO A 139 96.71 12.03 -3.76
N LYS A 140 95.45 12.18 -4.26
CA LYS A 140 94.43 13.16 -3.81
C LYS A 140 92.99 12.55 -3.73
N GLN A 141 92.14 12.96 -2.78
CA GLN A 141 90.80 12.36 -2.49
C GLN A 141 89.71 13.37 -2.02
N GLN A 142 88.42 13.07 -2.24
CA GLN A 142 87.21 13.83 -1.79
C GLN A 142 85.93 12.91 -1.70
N ARG A 143 84.87 13.32 -0.96
CA ARG A 143 83.55 12.64 -0.85
C ARG A 143 82.43 13.63 -0.41
N CYS A 144 81.15 13.38 -0.77
CA CYS A 144 79.99 14.22 -0.38
C CYS A 144 79.62 14.18 1.13
N LEU A 145 78.81 15.16 1.55
CA LEU A 145 78.29 15.33 2.92
C LEU A 145 76.96 14.57 3.15
N THR A 146 76.65 14.30 4.43
CA THR A 146 75.35 13.76 4.90
C THR A 146 74.19 14.70 4.54
N GLY A 147 73.00 14.14 4.30
CA GLY A 147 71.82 14.88 3.80
C GLY A 147 71.75 14.96 2.26
N PHE A 148 72.83 14.57 1.57
CA PHE A 148 72.90 14.59 0.11
C PHE A 148 73.25 13.21 -0.45
N THR A 149 72.68 12.86 -1.61
CA THR A 149 73.06 11.68 -2.41
C THR A 149 73.89 12.11 -3.62
N GLN A 150 74.67 11.19 -4.20
CA GLN A 150 75.42 11.50 -5.43
C GLN A 150 74.60 11.18 -6.68
N ASP A 151 74.52 12.13 -7.60
CA ASP A 151 74.05 11.89 -8.96
C ASP A 151 75.09 11.05 -9.76
N PRO A 152 74.71 10.51 -10.95
CA PRO A 152 75.63 9.73 -11.79
C PRO A 152 76.89 10.47 -12.28
N HIS A 153 76.98 11.79 -12.09
CA HIS A 153 78.11 12.62 -12.48
C HIS A 153 78.99 13.04 -11.27
N GLY A 154 78.61 12.62 -10.05
CA GLY A 154 79.34 12.90 -8.81
C GLY A 154 78.88 14.14 -8.03
N ASN A 155 77.86 14.85 -8.51
CA ASN A 155 77.27 16.02 -7.82
C ASN A 155 76.47 15.57 -6.60
N CYS A 156 76.57 16.28 -5.48
CA CYS A 156 75.75 16.03 -4.30
C CYS A 156 74.37 16.70 -4.47
N ILE A 157 73.28 15.93 -4.54
CA ILE A 157 71.88 16.42 -4.62
C ILE A 157 71.14 16.20 -3.30
N ASP A 158 70.22 17.11 -2.98
CA ASP A 158 69.38 17.10 -1.77
C ASP A 158 68.50 15.84 -1.70
N VAL A 159 68.21 15.36 -0.48
CA VAL A 159 67.30 14.23 -0.25
C VAL A 159 65.99 14.73 0.32
N ASP A 160 64.92 14.71 -0.48
CA ASP A 160 63.57 15.06 0.00
C ASP A 160 63.03 13.99 0.95
N GLU A 161 63.30 14.14 2.25
CA GLU A 161 62.85 13.18 3.26
C GLU A 161 61.33 13.17 3.43
N CYS A 162 60.62 14.22 3.02
CA CYS A 162 59.16 14.26 3.02
C CYS A 162 58.53 13.39 1.91
N SER A 163 59.29 13.09 0.84
CA SER A 163 58.88 12.16 -0.22
C SER A 163 59.48 10.76 -0.07
N VAL A 164 60.60 10.61 0.66
CA VAL A 164 61.33 9.33 0.81
C VAL A 164 60.95 8.56 2.07
N LEU A 165 60.57 9.23 3.16
CA LEU A 165 60.10 8.57 4.40
C LEU A 165 58.58 8.43 4.39
N SER A 166 58.07 7.30 4.89
CA SER A 166 56.61 7.05 4.97
C SER A 166 55.91 7.83 6.09
N GLU A 167 56.61 8.05 7.20
CA GLU A 167 56.15 8.79 8.39
C GLU A 167 57.30 9.72 8.87
N PRO A 168 57.64 10.80 8.13
CA PRO A 168 58.77 11.67 8.49
C PRO A 168 58.54 12.46 9.79
N CYS A 169 57.29 12.81 10.07
CA CYS A 169 56.87 13.63 11.21
C CYS A 169 55.78 12.92 12.03
N THR A 170 55.76 13.17 13.34
CA THR A 170 54.74 12.62 14.25
C THR A 170 53.33 13.10 13.87
N LEU A 171 52.33 12.24 14.09
CA LEU A 171 50.90 12.54 13.95
C LEU A 171 50.54 13.95 14.48
N GLY A 172 49.92 14.77 13.62
CA GLY A 172 49.58 16.16 13.92
C GLY A 172 50.59 17.22 13.43
N PHE A 173 51.69 16.82 12.77
CA PHE A 173 52.67 17.71 12.16
C PHE A 173 52.80 17.46 10.65
N ASN A 174 52.98 18.53 9.87
CA ASN A 174 53.26 18.48 8.44
C ASN A 174 54.79 18.53 8.22
N CYS A 175 55.29 17.71 7.30
CA CYS A 175 56.69 17.74 6.85
C CYS A 175 56.92 18.86 5.83
N ILE A 176 58.07 19.53 5.93
CA ILE A 176 58.56 20.52 4.96
C ILE A 176 60.04 20.23 4.70
N ASN A 177 60.39 19.85 3.47
CA ASN A 177 61.78 19.60 3.09
C ASN A 177 62.59 20.91 3.10
N THR A 178 63.84 20.85 3.55
CA THR A 178 64.80 21.96 3.47
C THR A 178 66.18 21.42 3.07
N VAL A 179 67.08 22.28 2.60
CA VAL A 179 68.34 21.82 1.99
C VAL A 179 69.23 21.12 3.02
N GLY A 180 69.35 19.79 2.89
CA GLY A 180 70.11 18.88 3.74
C GLY A 180 69.39 18.36 5.01
N SER A 181 68.08 18.64 5.18
CA SER A 181 67.25 18.14 6.29
C SER A 181 65.78 18.60 6.14
N TYR A 182 64.82 17.84 6.66
CA TYR A 182 63.43 18.28 6.77
C TYR A 182 63.08 18.99 8.11
N THR A 183 61.91 19.62 8.17
CA THR A 183 61.31 20.21 9.39
C THR A 183 59.85 19.80 9.56
N CYS A 184 59.38 19.69 10.80
CA CYS A 184 58.00 19.32 11.14
C CYS A 184 57.24 20.49 11.77
N GLN A 185 56.20 21.01 11.11
CA GLN A 185 55.39 22.12 11.63
C GLN A 185 54.00 21.66 12.08
N ARG A 186 53.50 22.19 13.21
CA ARG A 186 52.23 21.76 13.81
C ARG A 186 51.05 22.10 12.89
N LYS A 187 50.20 21.10 12.62
CA LYS A 187 48.98 21.25 11.81
C LYS A 187 47.89 21.97 12.64
N ILE A 188 47.86 23.30 12.58
CA ILE A 188 46.83 24.10 13.24
C ILE A 188 45.51 23.95 12.47
N MET A 189 44.66 23.03 12.92
CA MET A 189 43.34 22.77 12.34
C MET A 189 42.28 23.69 12.96
N THR A 190 41.96 24.80 12.29
CA THR A 190 40.84 25.68 12.68
C THR A 190 39.53 25.13 12.14
N CYS A 191 38.68 24.60 13.02
CA CYS A 191 37.38 24.06 12.64
C CYS A 191 36.34 25.16 12.33
N SER A 192 35.42 24.85 11.40
CA SER A 192 34.25 25.68 11.10
C SER A 192 33.28 25.77 12.28
N ARG A 193 32.47 26.84 12.34
CA ARG A 193 31.42 27.01 13.36
C ARG A 193 30.48 25.78 13.34
N GLY A 194 30.14 25.26 14.51
CA GLY A 194 29.39 24.01 14.67
C GLY A 194 30.26 22.76 14.79
N TYR A 195 31.59 22.88 14.68
CA TYR A 195 32.54 21.78 14.85
C TYR A 195 33.57 22.09 15.94
N HIS A 196 34.01 21.06 16.66
CA HIS A 196 35.14 21.10 17.59
C HIS A 196 36.30 20.26 17.07
N SER A 197 37.52 20.54 17.52
CA SER A 197 38.69 19.69 17.22
C SER A 197 38.59 18.37 17.99
N SER A 198 38.83 17.24 17.33
CA SER A 198 39.00 15.95 18.01
C SER A 198 40.22 15.98 18.96
N PRO A 199 40.31 15.11 19.99
CA PRO A 199 41.43 15.12 20.95
C PRO A 199 42.83 14.93 20.33
N ASP A 200 42.91 14.36 19.12
CA ASP A 200 44.14 14.21 18.33
C ASP A 200 44.52 15.48 17.52
N GLY A 201 43.63 16.47 17.43
CA GLY A 201 43.77 17.67 16.60
C GLY A 201 43.74 17.41 15.08
N ALA A 202 43.57 16.17 14.63
CA ALA A 202 43.71 15.76 13.23
C ALA A 202 42.45 16.00 12.40
N ARG A 203 41.27 16.00 13.04
CA ARG A 203 39.95 16.11 12.41
C ARG A 203 39.01 17.03 13.19
N CYS A 204 38.10 17.69 12.47
CA CYS A 204 36.96 18.37 13.06
C CYS A 204 35.82 17.38 13.28
N VAL A 205 35.19 17.44 14.44
CA VAL A 205 34.07 16.62 14.86
C VAL A 205 32.88 17.54 15.09
N ASP A 206 31.72 17.11 14.62
CA ASP A 206 30.44 17.79 14.79
C ASP A 206 30.14 18.06 16.28
N VAL A 207 29.46 19.17 16.59
CA VAL A 207 29.02 19.49 17.95
C VAL A 207 27.53 19.17 18.05
N ASP A 208 27.18 18.08 18.71
CA ASP A 208 25.79 17.67 18.88
C ASP A 208 25.05 18.60 19.87
N GLU A 209 24.48 19.67 19.32
CA GLU A 209 23.79 20.70 20.10
C GLU A 209 22.49 20.20 20.74
N CYS A 210 21.98 19.04 20.30
CA CYS A 210 20.85 18.35 20.92
C CYS A 210 21.28 17.64 22.22
N VAL A 211 22.36 16.86 22.17
CA VAL A 211 22.94 16.18 23.35
C VAL A 211 23.52 17.19 24.35
N MET A 212 24.11 18.30 23.87
CA MET A 212 24.64 19.35 24.75
C MET A 212 23.58 20.28 25.33
N GLY A 213 22.30 20.17 24.93
CA GLY A 213 21.23 21.05 25.41
C GLY A 213 21.36 22.51 24.97
N THR A 214 22.21 22.79 23.97
CA THR A 214 22.48 24.15 23.45
C THR A 214 21.61 24.52 22.25
N HIS A 215 20.81 23.58 21.75
CA HIS A 215 19.81 23.81 20.71
C HIS A 215 18.77 24.86 21.13
N ARG A 216 18.26 25.62 20.16
CA ARG A 216 17.26 26.68 20.36
C ARG A 216 15.92 26.33 19.71
N CYS A 217 15.45 25.12 19.98
CA CYS A 217 14.15 24.65 19.51
C CYS A 217 13.01 25.25 20.36
N GLY A 218 11.86 25.47 19.73
CA GLY A 218 10.63 25.90 20.39
C GLY A 218 9.96 24.77 21.17
N GLU A 219 8.96 25.14 21.97
CA GLU A 219 8.21 24.19 22.78
C GLU A 219 7.40 23.22 21.88
N GLY A 220 7.56 21.91 22.14
CA GLY A 220 7.01 20.83 21.32
C GLY A 220 7.87 20.37 20.13
N GLN A 221 9.00 21.04 19.82
CA GLN A 221 9.91 20.62 18.75
C GLN A 221 10.92 19.57 19.21
N VAL A 222 11.23 18.63 18.31
CA VAL A 222 12.31 17.63 18.45
C VAL A 222 13.58 18.19 17.81
N CYS A 223 14.69 18.11 18.55
CA CYS A 223 16.01 18.46 18.03
C CYS A 223 16.60 17.31 17.21
N HIS A 224 17.05 17.61 16.00
CA HIS A 224 17.83 16.69 15.18
C HIS A 224 19.17 17.32 14.83
N ASN A 225 20.25 16.69 15.26
CA ASN A 225 21.60 17.12 14.94
C ASN A 225 21.90 16.93 13.44
N THR A 226 22.68 17.83 12.83
CA THR A 226 23.15 17.75 11.44
C THR A 226 24.57 18.32 11.33
N PRO A 227 25.39 17.91 10.32
CA PRO A 227 26.80 18.30 10.28
C PRO A 227 27.05 19.83 10.27
N GLY A 228 27.39 20.38 11.43
CA GLY A 228 27.68 21.80 11.70
C GLY A 228 26.53 22.63 12.26
N SER A 229 25.36 22.05 12.57
CA SER A 229 24.23 22.72 13.24
C SER A 229 23.10 21.75 13.57
N PHE A 230 22.19 22.12 14.48
CA PHE A 230 20.91 21.43 14.67
C PHE A 230 19.79 21.97 13.75
N ARG A 231 18.76 21.13 13.52
CA ARG A 231 17.42 21.55 13.08
C ARG A 231 16.36 21.16 14.12
N CYS A 232 15.22 21.84 14.08
CA CYS A 232 14.11 21.63 15.02
C CYS A 232 12.84 21.29 14.24
N ASP A 233 12.48 20.02 14.21
CA ASP A 233 11.29 19.53 13.51
C ASP A 233 10.14 19.38 14.52
N CYS A 234 8.88 19.54 14.09
CA CYS A 234 7.75 19.14 14.93
C CYS A 234 7.57 17.61 14.90
N GLN A 235 6.95 17.04 15.94
CA GLN A 235 6.55 15.64 15.92
C GLN A 235 5.58 15.35 14.77
N THR A 236 5.52 14.10 14.31
CA THR A 236 4.55 13.66 13.29
C THR A 236 3.12 14.02 13.72
N GLY A 237 2.31 14.52 12.78
CA GLY A 237 0.97 15.07 13.06
C GLY A 237 0.96 16.55 13.50
N TYR A 238 2.12 17.18 13.73
CA TYR A 238 2.19 18.60 14.14
C TYR A 238 2.87 19.49 13.09
N GLN A 239 2.48 20.76 13.05
CA GLN A 239 3.10 21.80 12.23
C GLN A 239 3.53 22.99 13.09
N TYR A 240 4.61 23.67 12.70
CA TYR A 240 5.13 24.80 13.47
C TYR A 240 4.36 26.09 13.17
N ASP A 241 3.67 26.66 14.17
CA ASP A 241 3.05 27.98 14.07
C ASP A 241 4.08 29.06 14.44
N SER A 242 4.56 29.82 13.46
CA SER A 242 5.50 30.92 13.65
C SER A 242 4.97 32.05 14.55
N SER A 243 3.64 32.17 14.67
CA SER A 243 2.95 33.20 15.46
C SER A 243 2.96 32.84 16.95
N ARG A 244 2.74 31.57 17.27
CA ARG A 244 2.74 31.01 18.64
C ARG A 244 4.08 30.43 19.07
N ARG A 245 5.03 30.25 18.14
CA ARG A 245 6.36 29.63 18.33
C ARG A 245 6.32 28.20 18.91
N THR A 246 5.25 27.48 18.59
CA THR A 246 4.94 26.15 19.14
C THR A 246 4.53 25.21 18.00
N CYS A 247 4.70 23.91 18.23
CA CYS A 247 4.10 22.90 17.37
C CYS A 247 2.59 22.81 17.67
N VAL A 248 1.76 23.13 16.68
CA VAL A 248 0.31 23.00 16.75
C VAL A 248 -0.13 21.76 15.98
N ASP A 249 -1.16 21.11 16.49
CA ASP A 249 -1.78 19.92 15.91
C ASP A 249 -2.28 20.19 14.47
N VAL A 250 -2.04 19.25 13.55
CA VAL A 250 -2.54 19.32 12.18
C VAL A 250 -3.85 18.56 12.10
N ASN A 251 -4.98 19.28 12.02
CA ASN A 251 -6.25 18.62 11.80
C ASN A 251 -6.29 17.95 10.42
N GLU A 252 -5.99 16.65 10.33
CA GLU A 252 -5.87 15.98 9.04
C GLU A 252 -7.25 15.77 8.39
N CYS A 253 -8.29 15.55 9.20
CA CYS A 253 -9.68 15.46 8.72
C CYS A 253 -10.13 16.72 7.95
N TRP A 254 -9.69 17.91 8.38
CA TRP A 254 -9.92 19.17 7.66
C TRP A 254 -8.93 19.40 6.51
N ARG A 255 -7.70 18.88 6.62
CA ARG A 255 -6.65 19.02 5.59
C ARG A 255 -6.86 18.11 4.38
N PHE A 256 -7.47 16.95 4.59
CA PHE A 256 -7.69 15.90 3.59
C PHE A 256 -9.14 15.33 3.65
N PRO A 257 -10.18 16.18 3.54
CA PRO A 257 -11.57 15.77 3.72
C PRO A 257 -11.97 14.69 2.71
N GLY A 258 -12.63 13.63 3.19
CA GLY A 258 -13.08 12.51 2.37
C GLY A 258 -11.95 11.65 1.76
N ARG A 259 -10.71 11.74 2.27
CA ARG A 259 -9.56 10.97 1.75
C ARG A 259 -8.85 10.09 2.79
N LEU A 260 -9.15 10.24 4.07
CA LEU A 260 -8.46 9.55 5.17
C LEU A 260 -9.23 8.37 5.73
N CYS A 261 -10.56 8.49 5.75
CA CYS A 261 -11.53 7.54 6.28
C CYS A 261 -12.67 7.40 5.27
N ALA A 262 -13.29 6.22 5.18
CA ALA A 262 -14.41 5.97 4.27
C ALA A 262 -15.71 6.68 4.70
N GLN A 263 -15.90 6.93 6.00
CA GLN A 263 -17.11 7.56 6.56
C GLN A 263 -16.77 8.72 7.49
N SER A 264 -16.57 8.48 8.79
CA SER A 264 -16.28 9.52 9.78
C SER A 264 -14.78 9.62 10.07
N CYS A 265 -14.31 10.85 10.34
CA CYS A 265 -12.94 11.18 10.69
C CYS A 265 -12.97 12.13 11.89
N GLU A 266 -12.39 11.71 13.01
CA GLU A 266 -12.23 12.51 14.22
C GLU A 266 -10.75 12.82 14.44
N ASN A 267 -10.47 14.06 14.84
CA ASN A 267 -9.11 14.54 15.00
C ASN A 267 -8.59 14.33 16.43
N THR A 268 -7.38 13.83 16.58
CA THR A 268 -6.73 13.55 17.87
C THR A 268 -5.34 14.21 17.93
N PRO A 269 -4.71 14.39 19.11
CA PRO A 269 -3.39 15.02 19.17
C PRO A 269 -2.31 14.21 18.43
N GLY A 270 -1.85 14.70 17.29
CA GLY A 270 -0.81 14.10 16.45
C GLY A 270 -1.28 13.02 15.47
N SER A 271 -2.59 12.79 15.30
CA SER A 271 -3.17 11.82 14.37
C SER A 271 -4.68 12.02 14.23
N TYR A 272 -5.31 11.39 13.25
CA TYR A 272 -6.75 11.19 13.20
C TYR A 272 -7.15 9.76 13.64
N GLN A 273 -8.41 9.57 14.00
CA GLN A 273 -9.07 8.27 14.14
C GLN A 273 -10.28 8.20 13.21
N CYS A 274 -10.46 7.07 12.53
CA CYS A 274 -11.63 6.83 11.68
C CYS A 274 -12.73 6.11 12.47
N SER A 275 -13.98 6.43 12.17
CA SER A 275 -15.14 5.74 12.70
C SER A 275 -16.19 5.50 11.62
N CYS A 276 -17.02 4.47 11.83
CA CYS A 276 -18.09 4.08 10.92
C CYS A 276 -19.45 4.38 11.54
N THR A 277 -20.48 4.57 10.73
CA THR A 277 -21.87 4.71 11.18
C THR A 277 -22.42 3.35 11.62
N THR A 278 -23.56 3.36 12.30
CA THR A 278 -24.37 2.15 12.53
C THR A 278 -24.58 1.38 11.22
N GLY A 279 -24.59 0.05 11.29
CA GLY A 279 -24.61 -0.84 10.12
C GLY A 279 -23.21 -1.17 9.54
N PHE A 280 -22.13 -0.61 10.10
CA PHE A 280 -20.76 -0.82 9.62
C PHE A 280 -19.75 -1.05 10.75
N SER A 281 -18.68 -1.77 10.42
CA SER A 281 -17.52 -2.01 11.27
C SER A 281 -16.25 -1.44 10.64
N LEU A 282 -15.27 -1.05 11.47
CA LEU A 282 -14.00 -0.54 10.97
C LEU A 282 -13.11 -1.70 10.51
N ALA A 283 -12.69 -1.65 9.25
CA ALA A 283 -11.83 -2.66 8.64
C ALA A 283 -10.44 -2.72 9.29
N PHE A 284 -9.69 -3.79 9.05
CA PHE A 284 -8.35 -4.00 9.63
C PHE A 284 -7.32 -2.91 9.26
N ASP A 285 -7.55 -2.14 8.19
CA ASP A 285 -6.70 -1.00 7.82
C ASP A 285 -6.94 0.26 8.66
N GLY A 286 -7.95 0.25 9.54
CA GLY A 286 -8.34 1.35 10.40
C GLY A 286 -8.97 2.54 9.68
N LYS A 287 -9.44 2.37 8.43
CA LYS A 287 -9.88 3.47 7.56
C LYS A 287 -11.13 3.17 6.73
N ASN A 288 -11.25 1.95 6.21
CA ASN A 288 -12.42 1.50 5.49
C ASN A 288 -13.51 1.01 6.45
N CYS A 289 -14.76 1.06 5.99
CA CYS A 289 -15.92 0.61 6.73
C CYS A 289 -16.55 -0.57 5.99
N GLU A 290 -16.56 -1.74 6.64
CA GLU A 290 -17.14 -2.98 6.11
C GLU A 290 -18.55 -3.18 6.68
N ASP A 291 -19.44 -3.64 5.81
CA ASP A 291 -20.86 -3.86 6.08
C ASP A 291 -21.07 -4.90 7.19
N LEU A 292 -21.87 -4.59 8.21
CA LEU A 292 -22.15 -5.52 9.30
C LEU A 292 -23.36 -6.40 8.96
N ASN A 293 -23.10 -7.68 8.70
CA ASN A 293 -24.16 -8.67 8.46
C ASN A 293 -25.01 -8.95 9.71
N GLU A 294 -26.02 -8.13 9.98
CA GLU A 294 -26.85 -8.28 11.18
C GLU A 294 -27.66 -9.59 11.16
N CYS A 295 -27.89 -10.19 9.98
CA CYS A 295 -28.58 -11.47 9.85
C CYS A 295 -27.86 -12.64 10.54
N ASP A 296 -26.54 -12.56 10.79
CA ASP A 296 -25.81 -13.58 11.56
C ASP A 296 -26.32 -13.69 13.01
N SER A 297 -26.94 -12.63 13.54
CA SER A 297 -27.60 -12.64 14.86
C SER A 297 -29.00 -13.26 14.87
N ASN A 298 -29.54 -13.62 13.69
CA ASN A 298 -30.92 -14.08 13.47
C ASN A 298 -32.00 -13.12 14.08
N PRO A 299 -32.00 -11.83 13.69
CA PRO A 299 -32.91 -10.83 14.27
C PRO A 299 -34.35 -10.94 13.74
N CYS A 300 -34.54 -11.55 12.56
CA CYS A 300 -35.84 -11.74 11.93
C CYS A 300 -36.48 -13.05 12.37
N SER A 301 -37.79 -13.03 12.59
CA SER A 301 -38.57 -14.23 12.95
C SER A 301 -38.72 -15.27 11.83
N GLN A 302 -38.48 -14.90 10.55
CA GLN A 302 -38.53 -15.81 9.40
C GLN A 302 -37.30 -15.65 8.50
N GLU A 303 -37.35 -14.74 7.51
CA GLU A 303 -36.29 -14.59 6.52
C GLU A 303 -35.60 -13.22 6.68
N CYS A 304 -34.27 -13.21 6.59
CA CYS A 304 -33.43 -12.03 6.77
C CYS A 304 -32.59 -11.84 5.51
N ALA A 305 -32.59 -10.62 4.97
CA ALA A 305 -31.69 -10.21 3.91
C ALA A 305 -30.79 -9.07 4.42
N ASN A 306 -29.48 -9.28 4.37
CA ASN A 306 -28.52 -8.23 4.62
C ASN A 306 -28.50 -7.24 3.45
N ILE A 307 -28.50 -5.95 3.74
CA ILE A 307 -28.46 -4.85 2.76
C ILE A 307 -27.37 -3.85 3.16
N TYR A 308 -26.97 -2.96 2.26
CA TYR A 308 -25.83 -2.09 2.55
C TYR A 308 -26.15 -1.09 3.67
N GLY A 309 -25.55 -1.30 4.84
CA GLY A 309 -25.71 -0.53 6.07
C GLY A 309 -26.91 -0.90 6.95
N SER A 310 -27.60 -2.02 6.70
CA SER A 310 -28.70 -2.51 7.53
C SER A 310 -29.16 -3.93 7.13
N TYR A 311 -30.26 -4.41 7.69
CA TYR A 311 -30.94 -5.63 7.26
C TYR A 311 -32.43 -5.37 7.01
N GLN A 312 -33.05 -6.22 6.20
CA GLN A 312 -34.51 -6.25 6.05
C GLN A 312 -35.04 -7.65 6.33
N CYS A 313 -36.08 -7.73 7.16
CA CYS A 313 -36.84 -8.94 7.39
C CYS A 313 -37.93 -9.12 6.33
N TYR A 314 -38.12 -10.35 5.88
CA TYR A 314 -39.20 -10.75 4.99
C TYR A 314 -40.00 -11.91 5.60
N CYS A 315 -41.28 -11.93 5.28
CA CYS A 315 -42.22 -12.96 5.72
C CYS A 315 -42.60 -13.85 4.54
N ARG A 316 -42.80 -15.14 4.81
CA ARG A 316 -43.27 -16.11 3.83
C ARG A 316 -44.70 -15.83 3.41
N LEU A 317 -45.11 -16.39 2.27
CA LEU A 317 -46.50 -16.37 1.84
C LEU A 317 -47.42 -16.91 2.95
N GLY A 318 -48.52 -16.22 3.23
CA GLY A 318 -49.40 -16.49 4.37
C GLY A 318 -49.08 -15.70 5.65
N TYR A 319 -48.03 -14.88 5.65
CA TYR A 319 -47.65 -14.04 6.80
C TYR A 319 -47.52 -12.56 6.42
N TYR A 320 -47.74 -11.66 7.37
CA TYR A 320 -47.48 -10.22 7.25
C TYR A 320 -46.38 -9.77 8.22
N LEU A 321 -45.58 -8.78 7.80
CA LEU A 321 -44.58 -8.17 8.69
C LEU A 321 -45.27 -7.14 9.60
N LYS A 322 -45.00 -7.25 10.90
CA LYS A 322 -45.53 -6.38 11.95
C LYS A 322 -44.85 -5.00 11.93
N GLU A 323 -45.46 -4.03 12.62
CA GLU A 323 -44.91 -2.67 12.81
C GLU A 323 -43.52 -2.64 13.47
N ASP A 324 -43.08 -3.73 14.12
CA ASP A 324 -41.72 -3.85 14.67
C ASP A 324 -40.64 -4.14 13.62
N GLY A 325 -41.02 -4.45 12.37
CA GLY A 325 -40.11 -4.75 11.27
C GLY A 325 -39.38 -6.10 11.36
N HIS A 326 -39.71 -6.96 12.34
CA HIS A 326 -38.98 -8.20 12.64
C HIS A 326 -39.88 -9.43 12.84
N THR A 327 -41.09 -9.24 13.37
CA THR A 327 -42.07 -10.29 13.64
C THR A 327 -42.99 -10.50 12.45
N CYS A 328 -43.05 -11.72 11.95
CA CYS A 328 -43.98 -12.16 10.93
C CYS A 328 -45.19 -12.83 11.61
N GLU A 329 -46.33 -12.15 11.55
CA GLU A 329 -47.59 -12.65 12.10
C GLU A 329 -48.44 -13.31 11.01
N ASP A 330 -49.29 -14.26 11.43
CA ASP A 330 -50.08 -15.14 10.57
C ASP A 330 -51.27 -14.39 9.96
N ILE A 331 -51.50 -14.51 8.65
CA ILE A 331 -52.65 -13.91 7.97
C ILE A 331 -53.87 -14.81 8.22
N ASP A 332 -54.68 -14.51 9.25
CA ASP A 332 -55.95 -15.21 9.48
C ASP A 332 -56.96 -14.91 8.36
N GLU A 333 -56.93 -15.69 7.28
CA GLU A 333 -57.80 -15.49 6.11
C GLU A 333 -59.27 -15.79 6.42
N CYS A 334 -59.54 -16.59 7.46
CA CYS A 334 -60.89 -16.86 7.95
C CYS A 334 -61.52 -15.60 8.59
N SER A 335 -60.73 -14.79 9.31
CA SER A 335 -61.17 -13.52 9.90
C SER A 335 -61.37 -12.42 8.84
N GLN A 336 -60.49 -12.36 7.83
CA GLN A 336 -60.43 -11.27 6.85
C GLN A 336 -61.59 -11.26 5.84
N SER A 337 -62.50 -12.24 5.92
CA SER A 337 -63.82 -12.22 5.26
C SER A 337 -63.77 -12.11 3.72
N ILE A 338 -62.68 -12.57 3.10
CA ILE A 338 -62.47 -12.53 1.63
C ILE A 338 -63.29 -13.62 0.93
N GLY A 339 -64.61 -13.42 0.88
CA GLY A 339 -65.54 -14.06 -0.06
C GLY A 339 -65.57 -15.60 -0.05
N ASN A 340 -66.28 -16.20 0.90
CA ASN A 340 -66.68 -17.62 0.89
C ASN A 340 -65.50 -18.60 0.69
N LEU A 341 -64.41 -18.43 1.44
CA LEU A 341 -63.20 -19.26 1.35
C LEU A 341 -63.50 -20.77 1.48
N CYS A 342 -64.45 -21.12 2.35
CA CYS A 342 -64.95 -22.47 2.60
C CYS A 342 -66.48 -22.50 2.54
N ALA A 343 -67.07 -23.65 2.17
CA ALA A 343 -68.52 -23.80 2.07
C ALA A 343 -69.24 -24.19 3.37
N PHE A 344 -68.48 -24.44 4.44
CA PHE A 344 -69.01 -24.73 5.78
C PHE A 344 -68.10 -24.06 6.84
N GLN A 345 -67.05 -24.74 7.30
CA GLN A 345 -66.16 -24.20 8.32
C GLN A 345 -64.79 -23.85 7.72
N CYS A 346 -64.26 -22.68 8.09
CA CYS A 346 -62.88 -22.26 7.87
C CYS A 346 -62.09 -22.46 9.16
N VAL A 347 -60.85 -22.95 9.05
CA VAL A 347 -59.91 -23.13 10.17
C VAL A 347 -58.58 -22.50 9.76
N ASN A 348 -58.16 -21.46 10.46
CA ASN A 348 -56.86 -20.82 10.24
C ASN A 348 -55.72 -21.73 10.71
N VAL A 349 -54.62 -21.79 9.96
CA VAL A 349 -53.41 -22.57 10.29
C VAL A 349 -52.15 -21.78 9.93
N PRO A 350 -50.98 -22.03 10.56
CA PRO A 350 -49.79 -21.23 10.26
C PRO A 350 -49.41 -21.22 8.77
N GLY A 351 -49.58 -20.05 8.14
CA GLY A 351 -49.30 -19.76 6.73
C GLY A 351 -50.44 -20.05 5.73
N SER A 352 -51.64 -20.47 6.16
CA SER A 352 -52.81 -20.64 5.28
C SER A 352 -54.12 -20.97 6.04
N TYR A 353 -55.19 -21.30 5.32
CA TYR A 353 -56.42 -21.83 5.91
C TYR A 353 -56.73 -23.24 5.41
N GLN A 354 -57.49 -23.99 6.20
CA GLN A 354 -58.07 -25.28 5.81
C GLN A 354 -59.59 -25.24 5.97
N CYS A 355 -60.31 -25.82 5.00
CA CYS A 355 -61.74 -25.99 5.12
C CYS A 355 -62.07 -27.30 5.84
N ALA A 356 -63.05 -27.26 6.73
CA ALA A 356 -63.61 -28.43 7.40
C ALA A 356 -65.08 -28.64 7.01
N CYS A 357 -65.49 -29.90 7.02
CA CYS A 357 -66.87 -30.33 6.84
C CYS A 357 -67.43 -30.88 8.17
N PRO A 358 -68.76 -31.03 8.30
CA PRO A 358 -69.34 -31.80 9.40
C PRO A 358 -68.69 -33.20 9.48
N PRO A 359 -68.41 -33.73 10.69
CA PRO A 359 -67.72 -35.01 10.84
C PRO A 359 -68.57 -36.22 10.39
N GLU A 360 -69.88 -36.04 10.31
CA GLU A 360 -70.86 -37.07 9.92
C GLU A 360 -71.64 -36.60 8.68
N GLY A 361 -72.04 -37.54 7.81
CA GLY A 361 -72.89 -37.29 6.64
C GLY A 361 -72.23 -36.54 5.46
N TYR A 362 -71.04 -35.96 5.63
CA TYR A 362 -70.36 -35.18 4.60
C TYR A 362 -68.89 -35.58 4.39
N SER A 363 -68.46 -35.53 3.12
CA SER A 363 -67.10 -35.80 2.66
C SER A 363 -66.49 -34.54 2.04
N MET A 364 -65.18 -34.33 2.19
CA MET A 364 -64.51 -33.22 1.52
C MET A 364 -64.47 -33.44 0.00
N SER A 365 -64.83 -32.43 -0.78
CA SER A 365 -64.76 -32.51 -2.25
C SER A 365 -63.30 -32.41 -2.76
N PRO A 366 -62.98 -32.88 -3.97
CA PRO A 366 -61.63 -32.79 -4.55
C PRO A 366 -61.05 -31.37 -4.71
N ASN A 367 -61.87 -30.32 -4.52
CA ASN A 367 -61.44 -28.92 -4.53
C ASN A 367 -60.95 -28.41 -3.16
N GLY A 368 -61.05 -29.22 -2.09
CA GLY A 368 -60.66 -28.84 -0.73
C GLY A 368 -61.49 -27.73 -0.08
N ARG A 369 -62.64 -27.34 -0.66
CA ARG A 369 -63.46 -26.20 -0.21
C ARG A 369 -64.95 -26.47 -0.03
N THR A 370 -65.51 -27.45 -0.76
CA THR A 370 -66.94 -27.79 -0.68
C THR A 370 -67.19 -29.13 0.01
N CYS A 371 -68.23 -29.21 0.82
CA CYS A 371 -68.68 -30.47 1.41
C CYS A 371 -69.64 -31.19 0.46
N ARG A 372 -69.39 -32.48 0.23
CA ARG A 372 -70.23 -33.36 -0.58
C ARG A 372 -70.87 -34.40 0.31
N ASP A 373 -72.20 -34.40 0.29
CA ASP A 373 -73.11 -35.41 0.83
C ASP A 373 -72.58 -36.85 0.66
N ILE A 374 -72.66 -37.66 1.71
CA ILE A 374 -72.32 -39.10 1.67
C ILE A 374 -73.61 -39.87 1.51
N ASP A 375 -73.84 -40.46 0.33
CA ASP A 375 -75.00 -41.32 0.10
C ASP A 375 -74.84 -42.65 0.86
N GLU A 376 -75.40 -42.72 2.09
CA GLU A 376 -75.29 -43.92 2.93
C GLU A 376 -76.12 -45.10 2.37
N CYS A 377 -77.07 -44.80 1.48
CA CYS A 377 -77.87 -45.78 0.76
C CYS A 377 -77.10 -46.46 -0.38
N ALA A 378 -76.32 -45.69 -1.16
CA ALA A 378 -75.48 -46.21 -2.24
C ALA A 378 -74.19 -46.85 -1.71
N THR A 379 -73.66 -46.38 -0.58
CA THR A 379 -72.46 -46.96 0.07
C THR A 379 -72.76 -48.14 1.00
N GLY A 380 -74.03 -48.35 1.37
CA GLY A 380 -74.45 -49.46 2.25
C GLY A 380 -74.10 -49.28 3.72
N VAL A 381 -73.80 -48.05 4.14
CA VAL A 381 -73.45 -47.69 5.54
C VAL A 381 -74.71 -47.46 6.40
N HIS A 382 -75.89 -47.44 5.78
CA HIS A 382 -77.18 -47.28 6.45
C HIS A 382 -77.53 -48.43 7.43
N ASN A 383 -78.28 -48.11 8.49
CA ASN A 383 -78.76 -49.10 9.48
C ASN A 383 -80.21 -49.58 9.25
N CYS A 384 -80.79 -49.35 8.07
CA CYS A 384 -82.16 -49.75 7.74
C CYS A 384 -82.41 -51.27 7.83
N SER A 385 -83.58 -51.64 8.34
CA SER A 385 -84.09 -53.02 8.32
C SER A 385 -84.31 -53.52 6.90
N ALA A 386 -84.21 -54.84 6.68
CA ALA A 386 -84.53 -55.50 5.41
C ALA A 386 -85.99 -55.32 4.94
N THR A 387 -86.88 -54.80 5.81
CA THR A 387 -88.27 -54.43 5.48
C THR A 387 -88.46 -52.94 5.20
N GLN A 388 -87.39 -52.14 5.18
CA GLN A 388 -87.37 -50.71 4.92
C GLN A 388 -86.58 -50.41 3.64
N THR A 389 -86.97 -49.36 2.93
CA THR A 389 -86.15 -48.78 1.86
C THR A 389 -85.33 -47.63 2.43
N CYS A 390 -84.02 -47.62 2.11
CA CYS A 390 -83.13 -46.50 2.42
C CYS A 390 -83.36 -45.36 1.41
N TYR A 391 -83.45 -44.13 1.92
CA TYR A 391 -83.49 -42.92 1.10
C TYR A 391 -82.49 -41.90 1.61
N ASN A 392 -81.54 -41.51 0.75
CA ASN A 392 -80.55 -40.49 1.05
C ASN A 392 -81.19 -39.08 1.07
N ILE A 393 -80.79 -38.26 2.04
CA ILE A 393 -81.13 -36.83 2.18
C ILE A 393 -79.88 -36.06 2.61
N GLN A 394 -79.87 -34.72 2.48
CA GLN A 394 -78.63 -33.97 2.71
C GLN A 394 -78.08 -34.10 4.15
N GLY A 395 -76.95 -34.80 4.28
CA GLY A 395 -76.24 -35.10 5.52
C GLY A 395 -76.80 -36.25 6.35
N SER A 396 -77.68 -37.11 5.81
CA SER A 396 -78.28 -38.23 6.54
C SER A 396 -79.09 -39.16 5.62
N PHE A 397 -79.38 -40.39 6.05
CA PHE A 397 -80.40 -41.24 5.41
C PHE A 397 -81.72 -41.31 6.21
N ARG A 398 -82.77 -41.82 5.56
CA ARG A 398 -84.06 -42.19 6.18
C ARG A 398 -84.50 -43.58 5.74
N CYS A 399 -84.85 -44.42 6.72
CA CYS A 399 -85.35 -45.77 6.50
C CYS A 399 -86.88 -45.79 6.54
N LEU A 400 -87.54 -45.93 5.39
CA LEU A 400 -89.00 -45.92 5.32
C LEU A 400 -89.54 -47.31 4.97
N SER A 401 -90.44 -47.83 5.82
CA SER A 401 -91.28 -48.99 5.50
C SER A 401 -92.64 -48.51 5.02
N PHE A 402 -92.99 -48.77 3.77
CA PHE A 402 -94.31 -48.49 3.23
C PHE A 402 -95.11 -49.80 3.09
N THR A 403 -96.33 -49.81 3.61
CA THR A 403 -97.29 -50.90 3.43
C THR A 403 -98.56 -50.36 2.78
N CYS A 404 -99.28 -51.23 2.07
CA CYS A 404 -100.60 -50.89 1.54
C CYS A 404 -101.66 -51.14 2.62
N PRO A 405 -102.61 -50.21 2.84
CA PRO A 405 -103.72 -50.43 3.78
C PRO A 405 -104.61 -51.59 3.34
N GLU A 406 -105.42 -52.09 4.29
CA GLU A 406 -106.46 -53.09 4.03
C GLU A 406 -107.33 -52.75 2.81
N ASN A 407 -107.61 -53.74 1.97
CA ASN A 407 -108.27 -53.61 0.66
C ASN A 407 -107.46 -52.86 -0.43
N TYR A 408 -106.14 -52.75 -0.29
CA TYR A 408 -105.24 -52.29 -1.36
C TYR A 408 -104.10 -53.28 -1.63
N ARG A 409 -103.83 -53.57 -2.90
CA ARG A 409 -102.66 -54.32 -3.36
C ARG A 409 -101.49 -53.38 -3.63
N LYS A 410 -100.27 -53.82 -3.37
CA LYS A 410 -99.05 -53.17 -3.87
C LYS A 410 -98.95 -53.37 -5.40
N VAL A 411 -98.65 -52.30 -6.13
CA VAL A 411 -98.52 -52.28 -7.60
C VAL A 411 -97.16 -51.71 -8.03
N SER A 412 -96.54 -50.88 -7.19
CA SER A 412 -95.10 -50.58 -7.24
C SER A 412 -94.61 -50.22 -5.84
N ASP A 413 -93.31 -49.96 -5.69
CA ASP A 413 -92.68 -49.52 -4.44
C ASP A 413 -93.13 -48.13 -3.96
N THR A 414 -94.02 -47.46 -4.70
CA THR A 414 -94.68 -46.23 -4.27
C THR A 414 -96.19 -46.24 -4.50
N ARG A 415 -96.81 -47.33 -5.00
CA ARG A 415 -98.21 -47.34 -5.45
C ARG A 415 -99.00 -48.50 -4.85
N CYS A 416 -100.13 -48.15 -4.23
CA CYS A 416 -101.18 -49.08 -3.83
C CYS A 416 -102.47 -48.82 -4.62
N GLU A 417 -103.16 -49.87 -5.05
CA GLU A 417 -104.45 -49.80 -5.76
C GLU A 417 -105.53 -50.57 -5.02
N ARG A 418 -106.74 -50.01 -4.98
CA ARG A 418 -107.90 -50.60 -4.30
C ARG A 418 -108.30 -51.91 -4.99
N THR A 419 -108.31 -53.03 -4.24
CA THR A 419 -108.64 -54.37 -4.77
C THR A 419 -110.13 -54.65 -4.82
N SER A 420 -110.84 -54.19 -3.79
CA SER A 420 -112.18 -54.60 -3.42
C SER A 420 -112.94 -53.41 -2.82
N CYS A 421 -114.27 -53.46 -2.88
CA CYS A 421 -115.11 -52.31 -2.59
C CYS A 421 -116.41 -52.77 -1.90
N PRO A 422 -116.48 -52.78 -0.56
CA PRO A 422 -117.56 -53.47 0.17
C PRO A 422 -118.96 -52.88 -0.02
N SER A 423 -119.07 -51.58 -0.34
CA SER A 423 -120.34 -50.91 -0.66
C SER A 423 -120.09 -49.67 -1.50
N PHE A 424 -121.08 -49.27 -2.32
CA PHE A 424 -120.95 -48.14 -3.24
C PHE A 424 -120.64 -46.80 -2.54
N GLN A 425 -121.22 -46.55 -1.35
CA GLN A 425 -120.90 -45.36 -0.56
C GLN A 425 -119.46 -45.39 -0.01
N ASN A 426 -118.96 -46.55 0.42
CA ASN A 426 -117.56 -46.67 0.85
C ASN A 426 -116.60 -46.44 -0.33
N CYS A 427 -116.97 -46.85 -1.54
CA CYS A 427 -116.18 -46.64 -2.76
C CYS A 427 -115.97 -45.17 -3.15
N GLN A 428 -116.84 -44.26 -2.73
CA GLN A 428 -116.71 -42.82 -2.99
C GLN A 428 -115.73 -42.12 -2.02
N ASN A 429 -115.68 -42.61 -0.77
CA ASN A 429 -114.84 -42.05 0.29
C ASN A 429 -113.45 -42.69 0.38
N MET A 430 -113.27 -43.91 -0.16
CA MET A 430 -111.95 -44.54 -0.30
C MET A 430 -111.24 -44.05 -1.58
N PRO A 431 -109.95 -43.70 -1.55
CA PRO A 431 -109.20 -43.40 -2.78
C PRO A 431 -109.13 -44.62 -3.72
N LEU A 432 -109.09 -44.37 -5.03
CA LEU A 432 -108.87 -45.41 -6.04
C LEU A 432 -107.42 -45.91 -6.02
N ARG A 433 -106.49 -44.97 -5.81
CA ARG A 433 -105.04 -45.19 -5.76
C ARG A 433 -104.44 -44.35 -4.64
N ILE A 434 -103.55 -44.97 -3.87
CA ILE A 434 -102.66 -44.30 -2.91
C ILE A 434 -101.26 -44.31 -3.51
N THR A 435 -100.58 -43.17 -3.50
CA THR A 435 -99.18 -43.06 -3.96
C THR A 435 -98.32 -42.41 -2.89
N TYR A 436 -97.20 -43.03 -2.54
CA TYR A 436 -96.21 -42.50 -1.63
C TYR A 436 -95.22 -41.60 -2.39
N TYR A 437 -94.85 -40.49 -1.78
CA TYR A 437 -93.86 -39.53 -2.27
C TYR A 437 -92.93 -39.14 -1.13
N GLN A 438 -91.71 -38.77 -1.50
CA GLN A 438 -90.73 -38.17 -0.61
C GLN A 438 -90.21 -36.87 -1.23
N LEU A 439 -90.01 -35.86 -0.39
CA LEU A 439 -89.45 -34.57 -0.76
C LEU A 439 -88.39 -34.22 0.29
N SER A 440 -87.22 -33.76 -0.14
CA SER A 440 -86.15 -33.31 0.75
C SER A 440 -85.80 -31.87 0.44
N PHE A 441 -85.68 -31.05 1.49
CA PHE A 441 -85.30 -29.64 1.42
C PHE A 441 -84.43 -29.25 2.62
N GLN A 442 -83.84 -28.06 2.60
CA GLN A 442 -83.08 -27.49 3.73
C GLN A 442 -83.91 -26.46 4.51
N THR A 443 -83.50 -26.08 5.73
CA THR A 443 -84.20 -25.07 6.55
C THR A 443 -84.26 -23.66 5.96
N ASN A 444 -83.43 -23.33 4.96
CA ASN A 444 -83.34 -22.01 4.34
C ASN A 444 -84.36 -21.75 3.21
N ILE A 445 -85.35 -22.64 3.00
CA ILE A 445 -86.40 -22.45 1.99
C ILE A 445 -87.00 -21.04 2.07
N VAL A 446 -87.03 -20.33 0.94
CA VAL A 446 -87.72 -19.05 0.81
C VAL A 446 -89.23 -19.32 0.68
N ILE A 447 -90.02 -18.77 1.60
CA ILE A 447 -91.44 -19.06 1.75
C ILE A 447 -92.29 -17.89 1.21
N PRO A 448 -93.43 -18.14 0.53
CA PRO A 448 -94.08 -19.44 0.33
C PRO A 448 -93.52 -20.26 -0.83
N ALA A 449 -93.10 -21.50 -0.56
CA ALA A 449 -92.49 -22.40 -1.53
C ALA A 449 -93.49 -23.45 -2.06
N GLN A 450 -93.53 -23.67 -3.37
CA GLN A 450 -94.36 -24.71 -3.99
C GLN A 450 -93.64 -26.07 -3.90
N ILE A 451 -93.94 -26.88 -2.88
CA ILE A 451 -93.23 -28.14 -2.62
C ILE A 451 -93.75 -29.33 -3.43
N PHE A 452 -95.04 -29.34 -3.83
CA PHE A 452 -95.65 -30.47 -4.53
C PHE A 452 -96.72 -29.99 -5.52
N ARG A 453 -96.91 -30.73 -6.61
CA ARG A 453 -97.89 -30.44 -7.67
C ARG A 453 -98.61 -31.71 -8.10
N ILE A 454 -99.94 -31.68 -8.14
CA ILE A 454 -100.79 -32.83 -8.45
C ILE A 454 -101.85 -32.48 -9.50
N GLY A 455 -102.20 -33.46 -10.32
CA GLY A 455 -103.23 -33.38 -11.36
C GLY A 455 -103.42 -34.75 -12.01
N PRO A 456 -104.46 -34.95 -12.82
CA PRO A 456 -104.67 -36.20 -13.54
C PRO A 456 -103.66 -36.35 -14.69
N SER A 457 -103.35 -37.59 -15.04
CA SER A 457 -102.62 -37.93 -16.26
C SER A 457 -103.24 -39.19 -16.88
N PRO A 458 -103.77 -39.15 -18.12
CA PRO A 458 -103.97 -37.95 -18.94
C PRO A 458 -105.04 -36.99 -18.39
N VAL A 459 -104.99 -35.74 -18.86
CA VAL A 459 -105.98 -34.66 -18.65
C VAL A 459 -106.97 -34.65 -19.81
N TYR A 460 -108.25 -34.37 -19.54
CA TYR A 460 -109.27 -34.14 -20.58
C TYR A 460 -110.02 -32.82 -20.37
N SER A 461 -110.59 -32.29 -21.45
CA SER A 461 -111.47 -31.12 -21.41
C SER A 461 -112.67 -31.37 -20.49
N GLY A 462 -112.91 -30.45 -19.55
CA GLY A 462 -113.96 -30.58 -18.54
C GLY A 462 -113.53 -31.23 -17.22
N ASP A 463 -112.30 -31.75 -17.11
CA ASP A 463 -111.73 -32.18 -15.83
C ASP A 463 -111.69 -30.99 -14.84
N ASN A 464 -112.15 -31.24 -13.61
CA ASN A 464 -112.09 -30.28 -12.51
C ASN A 464 -111.62 -30.99 -11.25
N ILE A 465 -110.68 -30.41 -10.49
CA ILE A 465 -110.18 -31.00 -9.25
C ILE A 465 -110.48 -30.17 -8.00
N ILE A 466 -110.66 -30.88 -6.90
CA ILE A 466 -110.60 -30.37 -5.53
C ILE A 466 -109.35 -30.98 -4.88
N ILE A 467 -108.57 -30.17 -4.18
CA ILE A 467 -107.36 -30.58 -3.46
C ILE A 467 -107.46 -30.16 -1.99
N SER A 468 -107.07 -31.05 -1.07
CA SER A 468 -107.10 -30.83 0.38
C SER A 468 -105.95 -31.57 1.08
N ILE A 469 -105.67 -31.24 2.35
CA ILE A 469 -104.74 -31.99 3.21
C ILE A 469 -105.55 -32.54 4.40
N PRO A 470 -106.16 -33.73 4.30
CA PRO A 470 -106.98 -34.28 5.38
C PRO A 470 -106.20 -34.67 6.66
N ARG A 471 -104.88 -34.93 6.61
CA ARG A 471 -104.08 -35.35 7.78
C ARG A 471 -102.64 -34.82 7.72
N GLY A 472 -102.01 -34.60 8.88
CA GLY A 472 -100.59 -34.26 9.02
C GLY A 472 -100.25 -32.76 8.98
N ASN A 473 -101.25 -31.87 8.96
CA ASN A 473 -101.06 -30.42 8.86
C ASN A 473 -101.71 -29.67 10.04
N GLU A 474 -101.71 -30.28 11.22
CA GLU A 474 -102.32 -29.74 12.45
C GLU A 474 -101.71 -28.39 12.88
N GLU A 475 -100.41 -28.19 12.67
CA GLU A 475 -99.70 -26.93 12.93
C GLU A 475 -99.76 -25.92 11.76
N GLY A 476 -100.47 -26.24 10.66
CA GLY A 476 -100.72 -25.30 9.56
C GLY A 476 -99.48 -24.83 8.78
N TYR A 477 -98.44 -25.67 8.67
CA TYR A 477 -97.26 -25.36 7.84
C TYR A 477 -97.57 -25.35 6.35
N PHE A 478 -98.50 -26.21 5.91
CA PHE A 478 -98.81 -26.45 4.51
C PHE A 478 -100.17 -25.86 4.11
N SER A 479 -100.33 -25.51 2.84
CA SER A 479 -101.59 -25.09 2.26
C SER A 479 -101.78 -25.65 0.86
N THR A 480 -103.03 -25.76 0.41
CA THR A 480 -103.38 -26.24 -0.93
C THR A 480 -103.92 -25.12 -1.78
N ARG A 481 -103.34 -24.91 -2.97
CA ARG A 481 -103.81 -23.93 -3.95
C ARG A 481 -104.13 -24.63 -5.27
N ARG A 482 -105.32 -24.39 -5.80
CA ARG A 482 -105.69 -24.78 -7.16
C ARG A 482 -105.02 -23.82 -8.16
N LEU A 483 -104.31 -24.37 -9.15
CA LEU A 483 -103.53 -23.61 -10.14
C LEU A 483 -104.29 -23.38 -11.44
N ASN A 484 -105.07 -24.38 -11.89
CA ASN A 484 -106.00 -24.27 -13.03
C ASN A 484 -107.20 -25.21 -12.78
N SER A 485 -107.99 -25.61 -13.78
CA SER A 485 -109.11 -26.53 -13.56
C SER A 485 -108.69 -27.93 -13.08
N PHE A 486 -107.60 -28.48 -13.61
CA PHE A 486 -107.16 -29.87 -13.40
C PHE A 486 -105.87 -30.00 -12.56
N THR A 487 -105.25 -28.89 -12.14
CA THR A 487 -103.97 -28.88 -11.42
C THR A 487 -104.08 -28.17 -10.08
N GLY A 488 -103.51 -28.78 -9.03
CA GLY A 488 -103.33 -28.20 -7.71
C GLY A 488 -101.89 -28.32 -7.25
N ALA A 489 -101.52 -27.54 -6.24
CA ALA A 489 -100.21 -27.60 -5.62
C ALA A 489 -100.30 -27.42 -4.11
N VAL A 490 -99.32 -27.99 -3.41
CA VAL A 490 -99.08 -27.78 -1.98
C VAL A 490 -97.97 -26.75 -1.83
N TYR A 491 -98.21 -25.75 -0.99
CA TYR A 491 -97.24 -24.75 -0.61
C TYR A 491 -96.86 -24.89 0.86
N LEU A 492 -95.56 -24.79 1.16
CA LEU A 492 -95.09 -24.50 2.51
C LEU A 492 -95.26 -23.00 2.78
N GLN A 493 -95.89 -22.64 3.90
CA GLN A 493 -96.27 -21.26 4.25
C GLN A 493 -95.67 -20.75 5.57
N ARG A 494 -94.99 -21.58 6.37
CA ARG A 494 -94.39 -21.20 7.67
C ARG A 494 -92.93 -21.63 7.76
N GLN A 495 -92.06 -20.74 8.25
CA GLN A 495 -90.63 -21.02 8.37
C GLN A 495 -90.36 -22.11 9.41
N ILE A 496 -89.51 -23.07 9.04
CA ILE A 496 -89.24 -24.25 9.84
C ILE A 496 -87.91 -24.03 10.57
N HIS A 497 -87.99 -23.95 11.90
CA HIS A 497 -86.89 -23.53 12.76
C HIS A 497 -86.09 -24.76 13.20
N GLY A 498 -85.13 -25.18 12.38
CA GLY A 498 -84.34 -26.40 12.57
C GLY A 498 -84.84 -27.59 11.75
N PRO A 499 -84.06 -28.70 11.68
CA PRO A 499 -84.44 -29.88 10.90
C PRO A 499 -85.70 -30.53 11.46
N ARG A 500 -86.64 -30.89 10.59
CA ARG A 500 -87.93 -31.47 10.98
C ARG A 500 -88.56 -32.28 9.86
N ASP A 501 -88.99 -33.49 10.19
CA ASP A 501 -89.65 -34.40 9.25
C ASP A 501 -91.18 -34.32 9.41
N PHE A 502 -91.91 -34.24 8.30
CA PHE A 502 -93.38 -34.18 8.25
C PHE A 502 -93.94 -35.32 7.41
N PHE A 503 -95.15 -35.75 7.74
CA PHE A 503 -95.89 -36.74 6.96
C PHE A 503 -97.32 -36.26 6.71
N ILE A 504 -97.65 -35.91 5.47
CA ILE A 504 -98.94 -35.33 5.09
C ILE A 504 -99.70 -36.24 4.11
N ASP A 505 -101.00 -36.38 4.35
CA ASP A 505 -101.93 -36.95 3.35
C ASP A 505 -102.48 -35.78 2.52
N VAL A 506 -102.25 -35.79 1.20
CA VAL A 506 -102.82 -34.85 0.24
C VAL A 506 -103.87 -35.57 -0.60
N GLU A 507 -105.12 -35.15 -0.51
CA GLU A 507 -106.23 -35.72 -1.28
C GLU A 507 -106.49 -34.88 -2.54
N MET A 508 -106.71 -35.55 -3.67
CA MET A 508 -107.24 -34.95 -4.89
C MET A 508 -108.52 -35.67 -5.30
N LYS A 509 -109.66 -34.97 -5.32
CA LYS A 509 -110.91 -35.46 -5.91
C LYS A 509 -111.03 -34.90 -7.32
N LEU A 510 -110.96 -35.79 -8.31
CA LEU A 510 -111.14 -35.49 -9.73
C LEU A 510 -112.61 -35.67 -10.11
N LEU A 511 -113.26 -34.60 -10.55
CA LEU A 511 -114.54 -34.65 -11.25
C LEU A 511 -114.29 -34.87 -12.74
N ARG A 512 -114.73 -36.01 -13.27
CA ARG A 512 -114.66 -36.37 -14.70
C ARG A 512 -115.98 -37.01 -15.12
N GLN A 513 -116.59 -36.50 -16.19
CA GLN A 513 -117.88 -36.98 -16.74
C GLN A 513 -119.00 -37.11 -15.69
N GLY A 514 -119.07 -36.17 -14.74
CA GLY A 514 -120.05 -36.18 -13.65
C GLY A 514 -119.72 -37.11 -12.46
N THR A 515 -118.65 -37.89 -12.54
CA THR A 515 -118.20 -38.79 -11.46
C THR A 515 -117.02 -38.21 -10.70
N PHE A 516 -117.01 -38.35 -9.37
CA PHE A 516 -115.85 -38.02 -8.53
C PHE A 516 -114.98 -39.25 -8.30
N THR A 517 -113.69 -39.15 -8.59
CA THR A 517 -112.67 -40.16 -8.28
C THR A 517 -111.63 -39.57 -7.33
N THR A 518 -111.47 -40.18 -6.17
CA THR A 518 -110.53 -39.74 -5.13
C THR A 518 -109.15 -40.39 -5.31
N PHE A 519 -108.09 -39.60 -5.19
CA PHE A 519 -106.68 -40.03 -5.22
C PHE A 519 -105.98 -39.51 -3.96
N LEU A 520 -105.09 -40.32 -3.38
CA LEU A 520 -104.33 -39.95 -2.18
C LEU A 520 -102.83 -39.95 -2.46
N ALA A 521 -102.16 -38.83 -2.20
CA ALA A 521 -100.71 -38.72 -2.16
C ALA A 521 -100.26 -38.67 -0.70
N ARG A 522 -99.50 -39.66 -0.25
CA ARG A 522 -98.88 -39.71 1.08
C ARG A 522 -97.46 -39.18 0.95
N ILE A 523 -97.17 -38.03 1.55
CA ILE A 523 -95.92 -37.30 1.30
C ILE A 523 -95.11 -37.23 2.59
N TYR A 524 -93.94 -37.84 2.58
CA TYR A 524 -92.87 -37.55 3.52
C TYR A 524 -92.14 -36.29 3.07
N VAL A 525 -92.03 -35.29 3.94
CA VAL A 525 -91.29 -34.05 3.69
C VAL A 525 -90.18 -33.95 4.72
N PHE A 526 -88.96 -34.20 4.29
CA PHE A 526 -87.76 -34.11 5.10
C PHE A 526 -87.18 -32.70 5.01
N ILE A 527 -87.00 -32.05 6.15
CA ILE A 527 -86.32 -30.75 6.23
C ILE A 527 -85.01 -30.98 6.97
N THR A 528 -83.92 -30.95 6.22
CA THR A 528 -82.55 -31.08 6.72
C THR A 528 -82.03 -29.74 7.22
N ALA A 529 -81.04 -29.76 8.12
CA ALA A 529 -80.37 -28.54 8.54
C ALA A 529 -79.64 -27.93 7.34
N HIS A 530 -79.77 -26.61 7.14
CA HIS A 530 -78.96 -25.93 6.13
C HIS A 530 -77.48 -25.96 6.50
N SER A 531 -76.62 -26.29 5.54
CA SER A 531 -75.16 -26.17 5.65
C SER A 531 -74.73 -24.72 5.39
N MET A 532 -74.81 -23.87 6.43
CA MET A 532 -74.16 -22.56 6.56
C MET A 532 -73.53 -22.49 7.94
#